data_AF-A0A645I1U2-F1
#
_entry.id   AF-A0A645I1U2-F1
#
_cell.length_a   1.000
_cell.length_b   1.000
_cell.length_c   1.000
_cell.angle_alpha   90.00
_cell.angle_beta   90.00
_cell.angle_gamma   90.00
#
_symmetry.space_group_name_H-M   'P 1'
#
loop_
_entity.id
_entity.type
_entity.pdbx_description
1 polymer ?
#
loop_
_entity_poly.entity_id
_entity_poly.type
_entity_poly.pdbx_seq_one_letter_code
_entity_poly.pdbx_strand_id
1 'polypeptide(L)'
;MANAGGCWDNAKKVVEVDLNEKGTPLHEASVVGDTVGDPFKDTSSVALNPIIKFTTLFGLLAMEIAISESFRNVAPYVGVVFLVIALYFVWRSFYRMRIPTV
;
A
#
# COMPACT_ATOMS: atom_id res chain seq x y z
N MET A 1 8.41 5.15 3.34
CA MET A 1 8.56 4.85 1.89
C MET A 1 8.70 6.13 1.07
N ALA A 2 7.85 7.15 1.24
CA ALA A 2 7.99 8.44 0.54
C ALA A 2 9.38 9.08 0.68
N ASN A 3 9.91 9.14 1.91
CA ASN A 3 11.20 9.79 2.18
C ASN A 3 12.38 9.11 1.46
N ALA A 4 12.37 7.78 1.32
CA ALA A 4 13.45 7.06 0.64
C ALA A 4 13.46 7.36 -0.88
N GLY A 5 12.27 7.33 -1.52
CA GLY A 5 12.15 7.71 -2.93
C GLY A 5 12.51 9.18 -3.18
N GLY A 6 12.06 10.09 -2.30
CA GLY A 6 12.42 11.51 -2.38
C GLY A 6 13.92 11.77 -2.15
N CYS A 7 14.58 11.00 -1.29
CA CYS A 7 16.03 11.09 -1.11
C CYS A 7 16.78 10.65 -2.37
N TRP A 8 16.35 9.59 -3.05
CA TRP A 8 16.98 9.16 -4.32
C TRP A 8 16.77 10.15 -5.46
N ASP A 9 15.59 10.76 -5.58
CA ASP A 9 15.35 11.83 -6.57
C ASP A 9 16.23 13.05 -6.30
N ASN A 10 16.32 13.48 -5.04
CA ASN A 10 17.17 14.60 -4.66
C ASN A 10 18.65 14.29 -4.88
N ALA A 11 19.10 13.06 -4.59
CA ALA A 11 20.48 12.65 -4.87
C ALA A 11 20.80 12.69 -6.38
N LYS A 12 19.88 12.21 -7.23
CA LYS A 12 19.98 12.34 -8.69
C LYS A 12 20.04 13.82 -9.10
N LYS A 13 19.23 14.69 -8.50
CA LYS A 13 19.24 16.13 -8.79
C LYS A 13 20.57 16.82 -8.43
N VAL A 14 21.21 16.43 -7.32
CA VAL A 14 22.55 16.92 -6.98
C VAL A 14 23.58 16.52 -8.04
N VAL A 15 23.53 15.28 -8.53
CA VAL A 15 24.42 14.81 -9.61
C VAL A 15 24.17 15.55 -10.93
N GLU A 16 22.90 15.83 -11.25
CA GLU A 16 22.49 16.50 -12.49
C GLU A 16 22.78 18.00 -12.53
N VAL A 17 22.68 18.69 -11.38
CA VAL A 17 22.66 20.16 -11.30
C VAL A 17 23.92 20.70 -10.62
N ASP A 18 24.27 20.17 -9.45
CA ASP A 18 25.37 20.71 -8.64
C ASP A 18 26.73 20.16 -9.08
N LEU A 19 26.78 18.87 -9.43
CA LEU A 19 28.00 18.20 -9.94
C LEU A 19 28.11 18.28 -11.46
N ASN A 20 27.00 18.52 -12.16
CA ASN A 20 26.92 18.63 -13.62
C ASN A 20 27.48 17.39 -14.37
N GLU A 21 27.39 16.22 -13.74
CA GLU A 21 27.98 14.97 -14.23
C GLU A 21 26.96 14.11 -15.01
N LYS A 22 26.19 14.72 -15.91
CA LYS A 22 25.22 13.97 -16.71
C LYS A 22 25.91 12.99 -17.67
N GLY A 23 25.42 11.75 -17.71
CA GLY A 23 25.96 10.69 -18.55
C GLY A 23 27.23 10.03 -18.00
N THR A 24 27.62 10.32 -16.77
CA THR A 24 28.68 9.56 -16.08
C THR A 24 28.12 8.29 -15.43
N PRO A 25 28.97 7.31 -15.08
CA PRO A 25 28.55 6.13 -14.31
C PRO A 25 27.86 6.49 -12.98
N LEU A 26 28.21 7.64 -12.38
CA LEU A 26 27.57 8.15 -11.17
C LEU A 26 26.12 8.57 -11.45
N HIS A 27 25.88 9.26 -12.57
CA HIS A 27 24.53 9.64 -12.99
C HIS A 27 23.67 8.42 -13.28
N GLU A 28 24.19 7.42 -14.01
CA GLU A 28 23.45 6.18 -14.26
C GLU A 28 23.04 5.47 -12.96
N ALA A 29 23.95 5.35 -11.99
CA ALA A 29 23.64 4.75 -10.69
C ALA A 29 22.55 5.53 -9.94
N SER A 30 22.59 6.87 -9.98
CA SER A 30 21.57 7.71 -9.34
C SER A 30 20.19 7.60 -10.01
N VAL A 31 20.14 7.40 -11.34
CA VAL A 31 18.89 7.18 -12.10
C VAL A 31 18.27 5.83 -11.75
N VAL A 32 19.07 4.78 -11.54
CA VAL A 32 18.55 3.48 -11.07
C VAL A 32 17.92 3.61 -9.69
N GLY A 33 18.53 4.38 -8.78
CA GLY A 33 17.96 4.64 -7.45
C GLY A 33 16.61 5.34 -7.50
N ASP A 34 16.50 6.40 -8.32
CA ASP A 34 15.24 7.15 -8.47
C ASP A 34 14.15 6.33 -9.16
N THR A 35 14.47 5.56 -10.21
CA THR A 35 13.49 4.70 -10.90
C THR A 35 12.93 3.59 -10.00
N VAL A 36 13.73 3.06 -9.07
CA VAL A 36 13.23 2.15 -8.01
C VAL A 36 12.39 2.92 -6.99
N GLY A 37 12.72 4.17 -6.71
CA GLY A 37 12.04 5.05 -5.76
C GLY A 37 10.68 5.59 -6.25
N ASP A 38 10.50 5.81 -7.55
CA ASP A 38 9.32 6.44 -8.15
C ASP A 38 7.99 5.76 -7.76
N PRO A 39 7.83 4.42 -7.87
CA PRO A 39 6.60 3.76 -7.42
C PRO A 39 6.33 3.98 -5.92
N PHE A 40 7.37 4.05 -5.10
CA PHE A 40 7.23 4.23 -3.66
C PHE A 40 6.87 5.66 -3.28
N LYS A 41 7.48 6.68 -3.89
CA LYS A 41 7.16 8.09 -3.59
C LYS A 41 5.86 8.55 -4.23
N ASP A 42 5.57 8.17 -5.47
CA ASP A 42 4.46 8.78 -6.22
C ASP A 42 3.19 7.92 -6.24
N THR A 43 3.31 6.60 -6.10
CA THR A 43 2.16 5.70 -6.18
C THR A 43 1.78 5.14 -4.81
N SER A 44 2.60 4.25 -4.26
CA SER A 44 2.22 3.49 -3.06
C SER A 44 2.10 4.39 -1.84
N SER A 45 3.04 5.31 -1.61
CA SER A 45 2.99 6.13 -0.40
C SER A 45 1.87 7.19 -0.42
N VAL A 46 1.57 7.78 -1.58
CA VAL A 46 0.43 8.70 -1.76
C VAL A 46 -0.89 7.96 -1.56
N ALA A 47 -1.00 6.72 -2.03
CA ALA A 47 -2.21 5.90 -1.91
C ALA A 47 -2.50 5.44 -0.46
N LEU A 48 -1.50 5.31 0.40
CA LEU A 48 -1.72 4.82 1.78
C LEU A 48 -2.57 5.76 2.64
N ASN A 49 -2.40 7.07 2.49
CA ASN A 49 -3.15 8.06 3.29
C ASN A 49 -4.68 7.98 3.08
N PRO A 50 -5.21 8.00 1.83
CA PRO A 50 -6.64 7.80 1.61
C PRO A 50 -7.07 6.39 2.01
N ILE A 51 -6.29 5.33 1.75
CA ILE A 51 -6.64 3.97 2.18
C ILE A 51 -6.91 3.91 3.68
N ILE A 52 -6.02 4.48 4.50
CA ILE A 52 -6.18 4.49 5.96
C ILE A 52 -7.45 5.28 6.34
N LYS A 53 -7.61 6.50 5.82
CA LYS A 53 -8.76 7.37 6.16
C LYS A 53 -10.10 6.76 5.75
N PHE A 54 -10.18 6.17 4.57
CA PHE A 54 -11.42 5.52 4.12
C PHE A 54 -11.70 4.25 4.91
N THR A 55 -10.69 3.40 5.15
CA THR A 55 -10.90 2.16 5.90
C THR A 55 -11.35 2.43 7.33
N THR A 56 -10.77 3.44 8.01
CA THR A 56 -11.20 3.80 9.36
C THR A 56 -12.60 4.41 9.37
N LEU A 57 -12.95 5.28 8.42
CA LEU A 57 -14.29 5.84 8.28
C LEU A 57 -15.34 4.74 8.04
N PHE A 58 -15.09 3.83 7.10
CA PHE A 58 -15.99 2.70 6.84
C PHE A 58 -16.13 1.79 8.06
N GLY A 59 -15.04 1.55 8.81
CA GLY A 59 -15.09 0.76 10.03
C GLY A 59 -15.99 1.38 11.11
N LEU A 60 -15.91 2.69 11.30
CA LEU A 60 -16.78 3.41 12.24
C LEU A 60 -18.26 3.35 11.83
N LEU A 61 -18.54 3.59 10.54
CA LEU A 61 -19.92 3.51 10.01
C LEU A 61 -20.50 2.10 10.13
N ALA A 62 -19.70 1.07 9.83
CA ALA A 62 -20.12 -0.32 9.97
C ALA A 62 -20.43 -0.68 11.43
N MET A 63 -19.63 -0.18 12.38
CA MET A 63 -19.89 -0.34 13.80
C MET A 63 -21.20 0.31 14.22
N GLU A 64 -21.46 1.55 13.78
CA GLU A 64 -22.68 2.29 14.08
C GLU A 64 -23.93 1.56 13.56
N ILE A 65 -23.88 1.02 12.34
CA ILE A 65 -24.94 0.20 11.77
C ILE A 65 -25.16 -1.09 12.58
N ALA A 66 -24.09 -1.72 13.07
CA ALA A 66 -24.19 -2.96 13.83
C ALA A 66 -24.84 -2.79 15.20
N ILE A 67 -24.71 -1.63 15.84
CA ILE A 67 -25.32 -1.35 17.16
C ILE A 67 -26.75 -0.79 17.07
N SER A 68 -27.19 -0.36 15.88
CA SER A 68 -28.54 0.14 15.62
C SER A 68 -29.61 -0.89 16.03
N GLU A 69 -30.67 -0.45 16.71
CA GLU A 69 -31.72 -1.34 17.23
C GLU A 69 -32.37 -2.21 16.15
N SER A 70 -32.54 -1.67 14.94
CA SER A 70 -33.11 -2.39 13.79
C SER A 70 -32.21 -3.52 13.27
N PHE A 71 -30.89 -3.40 13.44
CA PHE A 71 -29.91 -4.33 12.86
C PHE A 71 -29.25 -5.25 13.88
N ARG A 72 -29.39 -4.97 15.18
CA ARG A 72 -28.68 -5.64 16.28
C ARG A 72 -28.86 -7.17 16.31
N ASN A 73 -30.05 -7.66 15.96
CA ASN A 73 -30.34 -9.10 15.92
C ASN A 73 -29.76 -9.79 14.68
N VAL A 74 -29.59 -9.06 13.57
CA VAL A 74 -29.10 -9.58 12.29
C VAL A 74 -27.57 -9.44 12.19
N ALA A 75 -26.99 -8.43 12.82
CA ALA A 75 -25.57 -8.13 12.87
C ALA A 75 -24.66 -9.34 13.18
N PRO A 76 -24.92 -10.20 14.19
CA PRO A 76 -24.05 -11.33 14.48
C PRO A 76 -24.03 -12.37 13.35
N TYR A 77 -25.17 -12.65 12.71
CA TYR A 77 -25.23 -13.59 11.58
C TYR A 77 -24.45 -13.07 10.38
N VAL A 78 -24.63 -11.79 10.04
CA VAL A 78 -23.88 -11.12 8.96
C VAL A 78 -22.38 -11.12 9.28
N GLY A 79 -21.99 -10.85 10.52
CA GLY A 79 -20.60 -10.89 10.97
C GLY A 79 -19.96 -12.27 10.82
N VAL A 80 -20.68 -13.34 11.18
CA VAL A 80 -20.19 -14.72 10.99
C VAL A 80 -20.00 -15.04 9.51
N VAL A 81 -20.92 -14.64 8.64
CA VAL A 81 -20.78 -14.83 7.18
C VAL A 81 -19.54 -14.11 6.65
N PHE A 82 -19.34 -12.84 7.01
CA PHE A 82 -18.14 -12.09 6.62
C PHE A 82 -16.85 -12.72 7.14
N LEU A 83 -16.85 -13.22 8.39
CA LEU A 83 -15.70 -13.89 8.97
C LEU A 83 -15.34 -15.17 8.22
N VAL A 84 -16.33 -16.02 7.89
CA VAL A 84 -16.11 -17.24 7.12
C VAL A 84 -15.55 -16.92 5.72
N ILE A 85 -16.09 -15.90 5.05
CA ILE A 85 -15.57 -15.44 3.76
C ILE A 85 -14.12 -14.96 3.91
N ALA A 86 -13.82 -14.14 4.91
CA ALA A 86 -12.47 -13.65 5.16
C ALA A 86 -11.48 -14.78 5.41
N LEU A 87 -11.84 -15.77 6.25
CA LEU A 87 -11.03 -16.95 6.51
C LEU A 87 -10.78 -17.77 5.24
N TYR A 88 -11.80 -17.95 4.41
CA TYR A 88 -11.63 -18.61 3.11
C TYR A 88 -10.67 -17.84 2.18
N PHE A 89 -10.77 -16.52 2.11
CA PHE A 89 -9.87 -15.69 1.32
C PHE A 89 -8.42 -15.76 1.82
N VAL A 90 -8.21 -15.70 3.14
CA VAL A 90 -6.90 -15.86 3.76
C VAL A 90 -6.32 -17.23 3.39
N TRP A 91 -7.07 -18.30 3.61
CA TRP A 91 -6.63 -19.64 3.26
C TRP A 91 -6.30 -19.77 1.76
N ARG A 92 -7.19 -19.29 0.88
CA ARG A 92 -6.96 -19.29 -0.57
C ARG A 92 -5.69 -18.52 -0.92
N SER A 93 -5.47 -17.35 -0.34
CA SER A 93 -4.32 -16.50 -0.61
C SER A 93 -3.01 -17.21 -0.26
N PHE A 94 -2.91 -17.76 0.95
CA PHE A 94 -1.67 -18.39 1.43
C PHE A 94 -1.38 -19.77 0.83
N TYR A 95 -2.42 -20.56 0.55
CA TYR A 95 -2.23 -21.96 0.14
C TYR A 95 -2.39 -22.18 -1.37
N ARG A 96 -3.16 -21.35 -2.07
CA ARG A 96 -3.42 -21.51 -3.51
C ARG A 96 -2.52 -20.66 -4.40
N MET A 97 -1.77 -19.72 -3.85
CA MET A 97 -0.77 -18.91 -4.58
C MET A 97 0.68 -19.37 -4.36
N ARG A 98 0.89 -20.54 -3.75
CA ARG A 98 2.24 -21.12 -3.68
C ARG A 98 2.68 -21.50 -5.10
N ILE A 99 3.74 -20.86 -5.57
CA ILE A 99 4.38 -21.19 -6.85
C ILE A 99 4.91 -22.63 -6.72
N PRO A 100 4.54 -23.56 -7.61
CA PRO A 100 5.09 -24.90 -7.57
C PRO A 100 6.60 -24.81 -7.76
N THR A 101 7.35 -25.36 -6.81
CA THR A 101 8.79 -25.52 -6.92
C THR A 101 9.06 -26.60 -7.96
N VAL A 102 9.36 -26.17 -9.18
CA VAL A 102 10.13 -26.96 -10.15
C VAL A 102 11.62 -26.75 -9.88
#